data_AF-A0A7X9F108-F1
#
_entry.id   AF-A0A7X9F108-F1
#
_cell.length_a   1.000
_cell.length_b   1.000
_cell.length_c   1.000
_cell.angle_alpha   90.00
_cell.angle_beta   90.00
_cell.angle_gamma   90.00
#
_symmetry.space_group_name_H-M   'P 1'
#
loop_
_entity.id
_entity.type
_entity.pdbx_description
1 polymer ?
#
loop_
_entity_poly.entity_id
_entity_poly.type
_entity_poly.pdbx_seq_one_letter_code
_entity_poly.pdbx_strand_id
1 'polypeptide(L)'
;MSYIRKIEAQIVGESYDNEDGTSRQAEIKNFCKPGIPVKLIREPNNKYDKKAIGVWVRGKGFLSKEHDHQVGYLNKEQAAEFAPILDAGHTVEAAVKKVVGGTADKPHYGLIIEIFKTEEK
;
A
#
# COMPACT_ATOMS: atom_id res chain seq x y z
N MET A 1 20.59 16.55 -12.84
CA MET A 1 19.47 17.23 -12.13
C MET A 1 18.41 16.16 -11.89
N SER A 2 17.99 15.94 -10.64
CA SER A 2 16.97 14.93 -10.33
C SER A 2 15.56 15.53 -10.36
N TYR A 3 14.56 14.74 -10.73
CA TYR A 3 13.15 15.10 -10.57
C TYR A 3 12.36 13.95 -9.93
N ILE A 4 11.22 14.29 -9.32
CA ILE A 4 10.32 13.30 -8.73
C ILE A 4 9.20 13.02 -9.73
N ARG A 5 9.13 11.79 -10.21
CA ARG A 5 7.99 11.26 -10.95
C ARG A 5 6.95 10.73 -9.95
N LYS A 6 5.70 11.16 -10.10
CA LYS A 6 4.56 10.63 -9.33
C LYS A 6 3.86 9.54 -10.13
N ILE A 7 3.72 8.37 -9.54
CA ILE A 7 3.10 7.20 -10.16
C ILE A 7 1.87 6.80 -9.33
N GLU A 8 0.70 6.75 -9.95
CA GLU A 8 -0.52 6.28 -9.26
C GLU A 8 -0.54 4.75 -9.23
N ALA A 9 -0.87 4.17 -8.08
CA ALA A 9 -1.07 2.75 -7.91
C ALA A 9 -2.43 2.47 -7.29
N GLN A 10 -3.23 1.66 -8.00
CA GLN A 10 -4.44 1.09 -7.43
C GLN A 10 -4.07 -0.14 -6.62
N ILE A 11 -4.46 -0.12 -5.35
CA ILE A 11 -4.19 -1.22 -4.43
C ILE A 11 -5.18 -2.34 -4.69
N VAL A 12 -4.68 -3.56 -4.65
CA VAL A 12 -5.45 -4.79 -4.85
C VAL A 12 -5.39 -5.68 -3.61
N GLY A 13 -6.38 -6.57 -3.48
CA GLY A 13 -6.47 -7.48 -2.35
C GLY A 13 -6.94 -6.81 -1.06
N GLU A 14 -7.54 -5.63 -1.19
CA GLU A 14 -8.15 -4.84 -0.13
C GLU A 14 -9.39 -5.49 0.49
N SER A 15 -9.99 -6.47 -0.19
CA SER A 15 -11.16 -7.22 0.26
C SER A 15 -10.83 -8.45 1.12
N TYR A 16 -9.55 -8.82 1.24
CA TYR A 16 -9.12 -9.94 2.09
C TYR A 16 -8.84 -9.47 3.51
N ASP A 17 -8.93 -10.40 4.47
CA ASP A 17 -8.41 -10.18 5.82
C ASP A 17 -6.89 -10.36 5.87
N ASN A 18 -6.28 -9.73 6.86
CA ASN A 18 -4.87 -9.87 7.20
C ASN A 18 -4.60 -11.22 7.90
N GLU A 19 -3.34 -11.63 7.97
CA GLU A 19 -2.95 -12.89 8.62
C GLU A 19 -3.27 -12.94 10.12
N ASP A 20 -3.36 -11.77 10.76
CA ASP A 20 -3.78 -11.62 12.17
C ASP A 20 -5.31 -11.61 12.36
N GLY A 21 -6.08 -11.77 11.28
CA GLY A 21 -7.53 -11.75 11.28
C GLY A 21 -8.17 -10.36 11.24
N THR A 22 -7.38 -9.28 11.16
CA THR A 22 -7.92 -7.92 10.98
C THR A 22 -8.43 -7.70 9.55
N SER A 23 -9.48 -6.89 9.40
CA SER A 23 -10.08 -6.64 8.09
C SER A 23 -9.40 -5.45 7.41
N ARG A 24 -8.75 -5.66 6.25
CA ARG A 24 -8.12 -4.59 5.46
C ARG A 24 -9.09 -3.44 5.12
N GLN A 25 -10.36 -3.75 4.91
CA GLN A 25 -11.41 -2.75 4.69
C GLN A 25 -11.60 -1.80 5.90
N ALA A 26 -11.49 -2.33 7.11
CA ALA A 26 -11.57 -1.55 8.34
C ALA A 26 -10.31 -0.70 8.50
N GLU A 27 -9.15 -1.26 8.18
CA GLU A 27 -7.87 -0.52 8.20
C GLU A 27 -7.86 0.65 7.22
N ILE A 28 -8.33 0.43 5.98
CA ILE A 28 -8.49 1.50 4.99
C ILE A 28 -9.43 2.58 5.50
N LYS A 29 -10.60 2.20 6.02
CA LYS A 29 -11.59 3.14 6.55
C LYS A 29 -11.03 3.99 7.69
N ASN A 30 -10.27 3.37 8.60
CA ASN A 30 -9.83 4.00 9.84
C ASN A 30 -8.56 4.84 9.65
N PHE A 31 -7.64 4.40 8.79
CA PHE A 31 -6.27 4.94 8.74
C PHE A 31 -5.89 5.56 7.40
N CYS A 32 -6.58 5.28 6.29
CA CYS A 32 -6.24 5.87 5.00
C CYS A 32 -7.00 7.18 4.75
N LYS A 33 -6.24 8.27 4.63
CA LYS A 33 -6.71 9.59 4.17
C LYS A 33 -5.68 10.19 3.22
N PRO A 34 -6.07 11.03 2.24
CA PRO A 34 -5.11 11.69 1.35
C PRO A 34 -3.94 12.32 2.10
N GLY A 35 -2.71 12.05 1.64
CA GLY A 35 -1.47 12.52 2.24
C GLY A 35 -0.90 11.63 3.36
N ILE A 36 -1.63 10.62 3.83
CA ILE A 36 -1.10 9.69 4.85
C ILE A 36 0.00 8.82 4.23
N PRO A 37 1.21 8.77 4.81
CA PRO A 37 2.28 7.91 4.33
C PRO A 37 1.91 6.43 4.39
N VAL A 38 2.35 5.67 3.38
CA VAL A 38 2.25 4.21 3.38
C VAL A 38 3.64 3.60 3.19
N LYS A 39 3.84 2.42 3.74
CA LYS A 39 5.07 1.63 3.55
C LYS A 39 4.84 0.59 2.47
N LEU A 40 5.83 0.45 1.60
CA LEU A 40 5.92 -0.62 0.61
C LEU A 40 6.90 -1.67 1.13
N ILE A 41 6.40 -2.86 1.46
CA ILE A 41 7.18 -3.93 2.09
C ILE A 41 7.28 -5.12 1.14
N ARG A 42 8.50 -5.58 0.88
CA ARG A 42 8.75 -6.76 0.07
C ARG A 42 8.33 -8.04 0.77
N GLU A 43 7.64 -8.91 0.04
CA GLU A 43 7.27 -10.26 0.48
C GLU A 43 7.82 -11.31 -0.51
N PRO A 44 9.14 -11.55 -0.57
CA PRO A 44 9.76 -12.46 -1.55
C PRO A 44 9.31 -13.93 -1.39
N ASN A 45 8.84 -14.30 -0.20
CA ASN A 45 8.33 -15.63 0.14
C ASN A 45 6.81 -15.75 -0.01
N ASN A 46 6.13 -14.74 -0.57
CA ASN A 46 4.70 -14.81 -0.82
C ASN A 46 4.40 -15.99 -1.77
N LYS A 47 3.50 -16.88 -1.33
CA LYS A 47 3.19 -18.13 -2.03
C LYS A 47 2.53 -17.96 -3.41
N TYR A 48 2.00 -16.77 -3.70
CA TYR A 48 1.31 -16.48 -4.96
C TYR A 48 2.18 -15.68 -5.94
N ASP A 49 3.02 -14.78 -5.44
CA ASP A 49 3.89 -13.93 -6.26
C ASP A 49 5.18 -13.54 -5.51
N LYS A 50 6.33 -14.01 -6.00
CA LYS A 50 7.65 -13.69 -5.42
C LYS A 50 8.01 -12.20 -5.51
N LYS A 51 7.33 -11.44 -6.37
CA LYS A 51 7.52 -10.00 -6.53
C LYS A 51 6.56 -9.19 -5.66
N ALA A 52 5.70 -9.84 -4.86
CA ALA A 52 4.69 -9.17 -4.05
C ALA A 52 5.28 -8.04 -3.19
N ILE A 53 4.56 -6.91 -3.19
CA ILE A 53 4.81 -5.76 -2.35
C ILE A 53 3.54 -5.46 -1.58
N GLY A 54 3.57 -5.71 -0.28
CA GLY A 54 2.50 -5.34 0.64
C GLY A 54 2.50 -3.83 0.85
N VAL A 55 1.29 -3.26 0.96
CA VAL A 55 1.08 -1.85 1.27
C VAL A 55 0.54 -1.74 2.68
N TRP A 56 1.23 -0.96 3.51
CA TRP A 56 0.99 -0.89 4.95
C TRP A 56 0.81 0.56 5.41
N VAL A 57 -0.14 0.80 6.31
CA VAL A 57 -0.41 2.11 6.91
C VAL A 57 -0.19 2.08 8.42
N ARG A 58 0.39 3.14 8.98
CA ARG A 58 0.59 3.26 10.43
C ARG A 58 -0.74 3.67 11.10
N GLY A 59 -1.16 2.92 12.11
CA GLY A 59 -2.41 3.19 12.82
C GLY A 59 -2.46 2.60 14.22
N LYS A 60 -3.34 3.13 15.08
CA LYS A 60 -3.59 2.57 16.42
C LYS A 60 -4.58 1.43 16.32
N GLY A 61 -4.12 0.19 16.46
CA GLY A 61 -5.03 -0.95 16.51
C GLY A 61 -5.82 -1.04 17.83
N PHE A 62 -6.62 -2.08 17.95
CA PHE A 62 -7.55 -2.30 19.06
C PHE A 62 -6.91 -2.23 20.46
N LEU A 63 -5.65 -2.67 20.58
CA LEU A 63 -4.88 -2.68 21.83
C LEU A 63 -4.06 -1.38 22.07
N SER A 64 -4.47 -0.26 21.48
CA SER A 64 -3.93 1.11 21.71
C SER A 64 -2.47 1.38 21.31
N LYS A 65 -1.69 0.36 20.94
CA LYS A 65 -0.32 0.55 20.42
C LYS A 65 -0.34 0.78 18.91
N GLU A 66 0.38 1.80 18.46
CA GLU A 66 0.62 2.03 17.04
C GLU A 66 1.44 0.90 16.43
N HIS A 67 0.95 0.38 15.31
CA HIS A 67 1.65 -0.58 14.47
C HIS A 67 1.26 -0.35 13.00
N ASP A 68 1.92 -1.08 12.12
CA ASP A 68 1.64 -1.03 10.70
C ASP A 68 0.54 -2.06 10.39
N HIS A 69 -0.47 -1.63 9.63
CA HIS A 69 -1.61 -2.42 9.20
C HIS A 69 -1.56 -2.61 7.71
N GLN A 70 -1.63 -3.85 7.24
CA GLN A 70 -1.68 -4.10 5.81
C GLN A 70 -3.05 -3.68 5.27
N VAL A 71 -3.05 -3.00 4.13
CA VAL A 71 -4.25 -2.50 3.43
C VAL A 71 -4.40 -3.09 2.03
N GLY A 72 -3.42 -3.88 1.58
CA GLY A 72 -3.44 -4.61 0.33
C GLY A 72 -2.06 -4.75 -0.27
N TYR A 73 -2.01 -4.83 -1.59
CA TYR A 73 -0.80 -5.04 -2.38
C TYR A 73 -0.74 -4.09 -3.59
N LEU A 74 0.47 -3.84 -4.09
CA LEU A 74 0.61 -3.36 -5.46
C LEU A 74 0.14 -4.42 -6.45
N ASN A 75 -0.42 -3.99 -7.59
CA ASN A 75 -0.67 -4.92 -8.70
C ASN A 75 0.64 -5.53 -9.22
N LYS A 76 0.53 -6.62 -9.99
CA LYS A 76 1.69 -7.41 -10.43
C LYS A 76 2.66 -6.61 -11.27
N GLU A 77 2.16 -5.72 -12.11
CA GLU A 77 2.95 -4.89 -13.01
C GLU A 77 3.81 -3.90 -12.22
N GLN A 78 3.20 -3.17 -11.29
CA GLN A 78 3.91 -2.23 -10.42
C GLN A 78 4.81 -2.95 -9.42
N ALA A 79 4.36 -4.08 -8.88
CA ALA A 79 5.19 -4.92 -8.03
C ALA A 79 6.47 -5.37 -8.76
N ALA A 80 6.36 -5.74 -10.04
CA ALA A 80 7.52 -6.09 -10.85
C ALA A 80 8.46 -4.91 -11.15
N GLU A 81 7.94 -3.68 -11.25
CA GLU A 81 8.76 -2.48 -11.41
C GLU A 81 9.54 -2.14 -10.12
N PHE A 82 8.87 -2.17 -8.97
CA PHE A 82 9.45 -1.68 -7.72
C PHE A 82 10.17 -2.75 -6.89
N ALA A 83 9.90 -4.04 -7.12
CA ALA A 83 10.52 -5.11 -6.35
C ALA A 83 12.06 -5.10 -6.41
N PRO A 84 12.71 -4.99 -7.59
CA PRO A 84 14.17 -4.93 -7.67
C PRO A 84 14.76 -3.71 -6.95
N ILE A 85 14.05 -2.58 -6.95
CA ILE A 85 14.49 -1.34 -6.30
C ILE A 85 14.52 -1.52 -4.79
N LEU A 86 13.45 -2.08 -4.21
CA LEU A 86 13.38 -2.39 -2.79
C LEU A 86 14.36 -3.50 -2.39
N ASP A 87 14.53 -4.52 -3.23
CA ASP A 87 15.48 -5.62 -2.99
C ASP A 87 16.95 -5.14 -2.99
N ALA A 88 17.25 -4.08 -3.74
CA ALA A 88 18.55 -3.39 -3.71
C ALA A 88 18.75 -2.49 -2.47
N GLY A 89 17.75 -2.41 -1.58
CA GLY A 89 17.81 -1.60 -0.36
C GLY A 89 17.48 -0.12 -0.56
N HIS A 90 16.96 0.27 -1.72
CA HIS A 90 16.51 1.64 -1.95
C HIS A 90 15.14 1.88 -1.32
N THR A 91 14.94 3.09 -0.80
CA THR A 91 13.64 3.54 -0.29
C THR A 91 12.74 3.96 -1.45
N VAL A 92 11.49 3.50 -1.42
CA VAL A 92 10.43 3.97 -2.31
C VAL A 92 9.37 4.65 -1.44
N GLU A 93 9.26 5.97 -1.56
CA GLU A 93 8.28 6.74 -0.80
C GLU A 93 6.90 6.64 -1.45
N ALA A 94 5.86 6.56 -0.63
CA ALA A 94 4.48 6.56 -1.09
C ALA A 94 3.52 7.13 -0.06
N ALA A 95 2.39 7.67 -0.53
CA ALA A 95 1.33 8.17 0.32
C ALA A 95 -0.05 7.84 -0.27
N VAL A 96 -1.06 7.77 0.59
CA VAL A 96 -2.46 7.67 0.17
C VAL A 96 -2.80 8.86 -0.71
N LYS A 97 -3.25 8.60 -1.93
CA LYS A 97 -3.75 9.63 -2.83
C LYS A 97 -5.25 9.84 -2.62
N LYS A 98 -6.02 8.75 -2.63
CA LYS A 98 -7.47 8.78 -2.41
C LYS A 98 -8.01 7.43 -1.96
N VAL A 99 -9.06 7.48 -1.15
CA VAL A 99 -9.93 6.33 -0.85
C VAL A 99 -11.17 6.46 -1.74
N VAL A 100 -11.60 5.35 -2.33
CA VAL A 100 -12.78 5.27 -3.20
C VAL A 100 -13.79 4.27 -2.65
N GLY A 101 -15.07 4.38 -3.02
CA GLY A 101 -16.12 3.53 -2.46
C GLY A 101 -16.40 3.83 -0.99
N GLY A 102 -16.86 2.83 -0.23
CA GLY A 102 -17.34 3.02 1.14
C GLY A 102 -18.69 3.76 1.25
N THR A 103 -19.47 3.78 0.17
CA THR A 103 -20.78 4.42 0.07
C THR A 103 -21.90 3.38 0.06
N ALA A 104 -23.16 3.80 0.20
CA ALA A 104 -24.29 2.87 0.21
C ALA A 104 -24.40 2.05 -1.10
N ASP A 105 -24.08 2.66 -2.24
CA ASP A 105 -24.07 2.03 -3.57
C ASP A 105 -22.78 1.25 -3.87
N LYS A 106 -21.66 1.59 -3.21
CA LYS A 106 -20.35 0.95 -3.37
C LYS A 106 -19.75 0.71 -1.98
N PRO A 107 -20.20 -0.33 -1.26
CA PRO A 107 -19.88 -0.48 0.16
C PRO A 107 -18.41 -0.82 0.43
N HIS A 108 -17.71 -1.39 -0.55
CA HIS A 108 -16.30 -1.72 -0.42
C HIS A 108 -15.42 -0.48 -0.66
N TYR A 109 -14.45 -0.27 0.22
CA TYR A 109 -13.39 0.70 0.08
C TYR A 109 -12.34 0.19 -0.89
N GLY A 110 -12.01 0.99 -1.90
CA GLY A 110 -10.78 0.86 -2.68
C GLY A 110 -9.75 1.91 -2.26
N LEU A 111 -8.49 1.64 -2.54
CA LEU A 111 -7.38 2.52 -2.17
C LEU A 111 -6.50 2.80 -3.38
N ILE A 112 -6.17 4.08 -3.58
CA ILE A 112 -5.20 4.54 -4.56
C ILE A 112 -4.11 5.32 -3.83
N ILE A 113 -2.86 4.96 -4.08
CA ILE A 113 -1.68 5.61 -3.53
C ILE A 113 -0.91 6.34 -4.64
N GLU A 114 -0.10 7.31 -4.26
CA GLU A 114 0.94 7.87 -5.12
C GLU A 114 2.31 7.43 -4.63
N ILE A 115 3.13 6.94 -5.57
CA ILE A 115 4.52 6.55 -5.37
C ILE A 115 5.42 7.64 -5.93
N PHE A 116 6.42 8.05 -5.15
CA PHE A 116 7.39 9.09 -5.52
C PHE A 116 8.70 8.42 -5.94
N LYS A 117 8.99 8.46 -7.24
CA LYS A 117 10.21 7.89 -7.82
C LYS A 117 11.17 9.01 -8.20
N THR A 118 12.37 9.01 -7.61
CA THR A 118 13.43 9.92 -8.00
C THR A 118 14.09 9.41 -9.28
N GLU A 119 14.16 10.25 -10.30
CA GLU A 119 14.82 9.95 -11.57
C GLU A 119 15.96 10.95 -11.80
N GLU A 120 17.11 10.43 -12.25
CA GLU A 120 18.25 11.24 -12.67
C GLU A 120 18.19 11.46 -14.18
N LYS A 121 18.50 12.69 -14.59
CA LYS A 121 18.58 13.11 -15.98
C LYS A 121 20.01 13.10 -16.49
#